data_AF-C0EJX2-F1
#
_entry.id   AF-C0EJX2-F1
#
_cell.length_a   1.000
_cell.length_b   1.000
_cell.length_c   1.000
_cell.angle_alpha   90.00
_cell.angle_beta   90.00
_cell.angle_gamma   90.00
#
_symmetry.space_group_name_H-M   'P 1'
#
loop_
_entity.id
_entity.type
_entity.pdbx_description
1 polymer ?
#
loop_
_entity_poly.entity_id
_entity_poly.type
_entity_poly.pdbx_seq_one_letter_code
_entity_poly.pdbx_strand_id
1 'polypeptide(L)'
;MKALPLNKFTAAACIWFAAAIYALLFKEGGNSAPPFPYFDKVGHFGLFFGQAWLCAKIFIQDNRNIPYKGILFAALLFAIGSELAQAFLTATRQGSIADGIADMAGTAVALWFAEKVKAAKS
;
A
#
# COMPACT_ATOMS: atom_id res chain seq x y z
N MET A 1 23.18 -7.53 10.06
CA MET A 1 21.79 -7.33 9.59
C MET A 1 20.96 -8.54 10.01
N LYS A 2 19.80 -8.38 10.66
CA LYS A 2 18.89 -9.52 10.92
C LYS A 2 18.20 -9.89 9.59
N ALA A 3 18.14 -11.18 9.28
CA ALA A 3 17.47 -11.66 8.07
C ALA A 3 15.97 -11.31 8.11
N LEU A 4 15.42 -10.89 6.96
CA LEU A 4 14.00 -10.66 6.78
C LEU A 4 13.22 -11.97 7.03
N PRO A 5 12.08 -11.93 7.73
CA PRO A 5 11.26 -13.10 7.92
C PRO A 5 10.66 -13.53 6.57
N LEU A 6 10.85 -14.81 6.22
CA LEU A 6 10.35 -15.42 4.99
C LEU A 6 9.22 -16.36 5.37
N ASN A 7 7.98 -15.89 5.25
CA ASN A 7 6.79 -16.68 5.52
C ASN A 7 5.72 -16.44 4.45
N LYS A 8 4.55 -17.07 4.56
CA LYS A 8 3.47 -16.96 3.57
C LYS A 8 3.02 -15.52 3.30
N PHE A 9 3.19 -14.61 4.28
CA PHE A 9 2.84 -13.20 4.10
C PHE A 9 3.86 -12.45 3.26
N THR A 10 5.11 -12.93 3.17
CA THR A 10 6.11 -12.37 2.26
C THR A 10 5.69 -12.57 0.80
N ALA A 11 5.28 -13.79 0.43
CA ALA A 11 4.76 -14.07 -0.89
C ALA A 11 3.47 -13.27 -1.18
N ALA A 12 2.55 -13.22 -0.22
CA ALA A 12 1.32 -12.44 -0.35
C ALA A 12 1.61 -10.94 -0.53
N ALA A 13 2.58 -10.37 0.21
CA ALA A 13 2.99 -8.98 0.07
C ALA A 13 3.61 -8.69 -1.31
N CYS A 14 4.42 -9.60 -1.85
CA CYS A 14 4.98 -9.45 -3.20
C CYS A 14 3.90 -9.54 -4.28
N ILE A 15 2.97 -10.48 -4.16
CA ILE A 15 1.84 -10.63 -5.10
C ILE A 15 0.95 -9.38 -5.05
N TRP A 16 0.61 -8.90 -3.85
CA TRP A 16 -0.19 -7.69 -3.68
C TRP A 16 0.52 -6.47 -4.25
N PHE A 17 1.83 -6.35 -4.05
CA PHE A 17 2.62 -5.25 -4.59
C PHE A 17 2.61 -5.24 -6.12
N ALA A 18 2.80 -6.40 -6.74
CA ALA A 18 2.69 -6.54 -8.20
C ALA A 18 1.27 -6.19 -8.70
N ALA A 19 0.24 -6.63 -7.99
CA ALA A 19 -1.15 -6.28 -8.30
C ALA A 19 -1.42 -4.78 -8.14
N ALA A 20 -0.84 -4.13 -7.13
CA ALA A 20 -0.93 -2.69 -6.91
C ALA A 20 -0.25 -1.90 -8.04
N ILE A 21 0.97 -2.28 -8.44
CA ILE A 21 1.65 -1.68 -9.60
C ILE A 21 0.80 -1.83 -10.86
N TYR A 22 0.28 -3.04 -11.12
CA TYR A 22 -0.61 -3.28 -12.26
C TYR A 22 -1.84 -2.37 -12.21
N ALA A 23 -2.51 -2.30 -11.06
CA ALA A 23 -3.70 -1.48 -10.87
C ALA A 23 -3.43 0.02 -10.97
N LEU A 24 -2.24 0.49 -10.60
CA LEU A 24 -1.86 1.91 -10.61
C LEU A 24 -1.33 2.40 -11.96
N LEU A 25 -0.62 1.54 -12.71
CA LEU A 25 0.08 1.99 -13.93
C LEU A 25 -0.47 1.39 -15.23
N PHE A 26 -0.96 0.15 -15.19
CA PHE A 26 -1.28 -0.61 -16.41
C PHE A 26 -2.77 -0.75 -16.66
N LYS A 27 -3.60 -0.72 -15.61
CA LYS A 27 -5.04 -0.65 -15.77
C LYS A 27 -5.40 0.73 -16.34
N GLU A 28 -6.04 0.77 -17.50
CA GLU A 28 -6.47 2.05 -18.08
C GLU A 28 -7.40 2.82 -17.12
N GLY A 29 -7.31 4.15 -17.15
CA GLY A 29 -8.34 5.00 -16.57
C GLY A 29 -9.67 4.69 -17.25
N GLY A 30 -10.69 4.31 -16.49
CA GLY A 30 -11.97 3.92 -17.06
C GLY A 30 -12.68 5.11 -17.72
N ASN A 31 -13.19 4.92 -18.94
CA ASN A 31 -14.14 5.85 -19.57
C ASN A 31 -15.56 5.74 -18.95
N SER A 32 -15.79 4.74 -18.10
CA SER A 32 -17.03 4.58 -17.36
C SER A 32 -17.07 5.49 -16.13
N ALA A 33 -18.24 6.05 -15.85
CA ALA A 33 -18.44 6.88 -14.67
C ALA A 33 -18.09 6.07 -13.40
N PRO A 34 -17.35 6.66 -12.44
CA PRO A 34 -17.04 5.98 -11.20
C PRO A 34 -18.33 5.65 -10.42
N PRO A 35 -18.35 4.56 -9.63
CA PRO A 35 -19.54 4.18 -8.86
C PRO A 35 -20.06 5.29 -7.92
N PHE A 36 -19.16 6.13 -7.41
CA PHE A 36 -19.45 7.31 -6.59
C PHE A 36 -18.29 8.31 -6.67
N PRO A 37 -18.47 9.59 -6.25
CA PRO A 37 -17.40 10.59 -6.26
C PRO A 37 -16.17 10.16 -5.46
N TYR A 38 -14.97 10.37 -6.01
CA TYR A 38 -13.69 10.05 -5.36
C TYR A 38 -13.45 8.55 -5.10
N PHE A 39 -14.10 7.65 -5.85
CA PHE A 39 -13.92 6.19 -5.74
C PHE A 39 -12.46 5.73 -5.88
N ASP A 40 -11.72 6.38 -6.78
CA ASP A 40 -10.28 6.19 -6.98
C ASP A 40 -9.48 6.36 -5.69
N LYS A 41 -9.82 7.37 -4.87
CA LYS A 41 -9.17 7.62 -3.56
C LYS A 41 -9.37 6.45 -2.59
N VAL A 42 -10.53 5.80 -2.63
CA VAL A 42 -10.80 4.59 -1.83
C VAL A 42 -9.96 3.42 -2.32
N GLY A 43 -9.78 3.30 -3.64
CA GLY A 43 -8.89 2.31 -4.25
C GLY A 43 -7.43 2.49 -3.79
N HIS A 44 -6.92 3.72 -3.87
CA HIS A 44 -5.60 4.13 -3.41
C HIS A 44 -5.38 3.80 -1.92
N PHE A 45 -6.30 4.26 -1.06
CA PHE A 45 -6.31 3.91 0.35
C PHE A 45 -6.25 2.40 0.58
N GLY A 46 -7.10 1.62 -0.12
CA GLY A 46 -7.17 0.17 0.03
C GLY A 46 -5.90 -0.56 -0.42
N LEU A 47 -5.29 -0.13 -1.53
CA LEU A 47 -4.05 -0.70 -2.05
C LEU A 47 -2.90 -0.55 -1.06
N PHE A 48 -2.70 0.67 -0.56
CA PHE A 48 -1.63 0.97 0.39
C PHE A 48 -1.90 0.39 1.78
N PHE A 49 -3.16 0.38 2.23
CA PHE A 49 -3.55 -0.33 3.44
C PHE A 49 -3.18 -1.82 3.34
N GLY A 50 -3.58 -2.48 2.24
CA GLY A 50 -3.29 -3.90 2.02
C GLY A 50 -1.79 -4.18 2.00
N GLN A 51 -1.01 -3.35 1.31
CA GLN A 51 0.44 -3.47 1.24
C GLN A 51 1.10 -3.34 2.62
N ALA A 52 0.80 -2.27 3.35
CA ALA A 52 1.37 -2.00 4.67
C ALA A 52 0.95 -3.06 5.70
N TRP A 53 -0.30 -3.51 5.65
CA TRP A 53 -0.83 -4.58 6.49
C TRP A 53 -0.10 -5.91 6.25
N LEU A 54 0.05 -6.32 4.99
CA LEU A 54 0.77 -7.55 4.65
C LEU A 54 2.23 -7.48 5.09
N CYS A 55 2.91 -6.34 4.86
CA CYS A 55 4.25 -6.11 5.35
C CYS A 55 4.34 -6.24 6.89
N ALA A 56 3.42 -5.63 7.64
CA ALA A 56 3.38 -5.76 9.10
C ALA A 56 3.10 -7.20 9.55
N LYS A 57 2.23 -7.91 8.84
CA LYS A 57 1.88 -9.31 9.11
C LYS A 57 3.05 -10.27 9.01
N ILE A 58 4.04 -10.01 8.14
CA ILE A 58 5.28 -10.79 8.07
C ILE A 58 5.98 -10.82 9.44
N PHE A 59 6.04 -9.68 10.14
CA PHE A 59 6.69 -9.57 11.46
C PHE A 59 5.81 -10.07 12.60
N ILE A 60 4.49 -9.80 12.55
CA ILE A 60 3.54 -10.30 13.55
C ILE A 60 3.54 -11.83 13.57
N GLN A 61 3.60 -12.48 12.40
CA GLN A 61 3.56 -13.93 12.29
C GLN A 61 4.75 -14.61 12.99
N ASP A 62 5.92 -13.97 12.94
CA ASP A 62 7.17 -14.48 13.53
C ASP A 62 7.41 -13.91 14.94
N ASN A 63 6.41 -13.27 15.55
CA ASN A 63 6.49 -12.57 16.84
C ASN A 63 7.66 -11.57 16.92
N ARG A 64 7.94 -10.87 15.82
CA ARG A 64 9.02 -9.86 15.73
C ARG A 64 8.47 -8.44 15.89
N ASN A 65 9.38 -7.50 16.11
CA ASN A 65 9.03 -6.08 16.08
C ASN A 65 8.70 -5.63 14.67
N ILE A 66 7.56 -4.95 14.52
CA ILE A 66 7.12 -4.38 13.25
C ILE A 66 8.01 -3.17 12.96
N PRO A 67 8.68 -3.08 11.80
CA PRO A 67 9.51 -1.94 11.44
C PRO A 67 8.65 -0.78 10.91
N TYR A 68 7.82 -0.18 11.78
CA TYR A 68 6.84 0.85 11.42
C TYR A 68 7.44 1.98 10.56
N LYS A 69 8.57 2.54 10.97
CA LYS A 69 9.27 3.61 10.23
C LYS A 69 9.72 3.16 8.84
N GLY A 70 10.19 1.92 8.71
CA GLY A 70 10.63 1.36 7.45
C GLY A 70 9.46 1.14 6.48
N ILE A 71 8.34 0.62 6.98
CA ILE A 71 7.12 0.45 6.18
C ILE A 71 6.56 1.80 5.75
N LEU A 72 6.50 2.77 6.67
CA LEU A 72 6.02 4.12 6.35
C LEU A 72 6.90 4.83 5.31
N PHE A 73 8.22 4.72 5.43
CA PHE A 73 9.14 5.30 4.47
C PHE A 73 9.03 4.63 3.09
N ALA A 74 8.95 3.29 3.04
CA ALA A 74 8.74 2.57 1.78
C ALA A 74 7.40 2.94 1.13
N ALA A 75 6.33 3.08 1.91
CA ALA A 75 5.04 3.53 1.42
C ALA A 75 5.10 4.96 0.88
N LEU A 76 5.81 5.89 1.55
CA LEU A 76 5.97 7.25 1.05
C LEU A 76 6.70 7.28 -0.30
N LEU A 77 7.79 6.53 -0.43
CA LEU A 77 8.50 6.39 -1.70
C LEU A 77 7.61 5.79 -2.79
N PHE A 78 6.79 4.79 -2.43
CA PHE A 78 5.88 4.17 -3.38
C PHE A 78 4.75 5.11 -3.80
N ALA A 79 4.15 5.87 -2.88
CA ALA A 79 3.12 6.86 -3.18
C ALA A 79 3.67 7.92 -4.16
N ILE A 80 4.78 8.58 -3.79
CA ILE A 80 5.44 9.58 -4.65
C ILE A 80 5.81 8.96 -6.01
N GLY A 81 6.45 7.79 -6.00
CA GLY A 81 6.86 7.12 -7.23
C GLY A 81 5.69 6.74 -8.12
N SER A 82 4.59 6.27 -7.54
CA SER A 82 3.39 5.89 -8.30
C SER A 82 2.67 7.10 -8.89
N GLU A 83 2.59 8.22 -8.16
CA GLU A 83 1.98 9.46 -8.66
C GLU A 83 2.83 10.09 -9.77
N LEU A 84 4.17 10.09 -9.62
CA LEU A 84 5.08 10.54 -10.68
C LEU A 84 4.97 9.62 -11.90
N ALA A 85 4.93 8.30 -11.70
CA ALA A 85 4.76 7.36 -12.80
C ALA A 85 3.42 7.54 -13.51
N GLN A 86 2.32 7.79 -12.79
CA GLN A 86 1.04 8.12 -13.40
C GLN A 86 1.14 9.43 -14.20
N ALA A 87 1.74 10.48 -13.64
CA ALA A 87 1.86 11.77 -14.29
C ALA A 87 2.75 11.77 -15.55
N PHE A 88 3.84 10.98 -15.56
CA PHE A 88 4.85 11.03 -16.63
C PHE A 88 4.87 9.82 -17.56
N LEU A 89 4.36 8.66 -17.14
CA LEU A 89 4.47 7.40 -17.87
C LEU A 89 3.13 6.84 -18.35
N THR A 90 2.01 7.49 -18.02
CA THR A 90 0.68 7.04 -18.46
C THR A 90 -0.02 8.11 -19.30
N ALA A 91 -0.77 7.68 -20.31
CA ALA A 91 -1.50 8.58 -21.21
C ALA A 91 -2.92 8.90 -20.72
N THR A 92 -3.50 8.03 -19.88
CA THR A 92 -4.90 8.09 -19.46
C THR A 92 -5.10 8.37 -17.97
N ARG A 93 -4.01 8.48 -17.19
CA ARG A 93 -4.08 8.85 -15.77
C ARG A 93 -3.33 10.15 -15.52
N GLN A 94 -3.71 10.82 -14.45
CA GLN A 94 -3.08 12.04 -13.98
C GLN A 94 -2.61 11.80 -12.54
N GLY A 95 -1.38 12.20 -12.24
CA GLY A 95 -0.92 12.21 -10.86
C GLY A 95 -1.73 13.24 -10.04
N SER A 96 -2.07 12.88 -8.81
CA SER A 96 -2.90 13.67 -7.92
C SER A 96 -2.39 13.60 -6.48
N ILE A 97 -2.19 14.78 -5.89
CA ILE A 97 -1.78 14.92 -4.48
C ILE A 97 -2.80 14.25 -3.55
N ALA A 98 -4.08 14.30 -3.91
CA ALA A 98 -5.14 13.68 -3.12
C ALA A 98 -5.06 12.15 -3.10
N ASP A 99 -4.55 11.52 -4.17
CA ASP A 99 -4.27 10.08 -4.21
C ASP A 99 -3.09 9.74 -3.30
N GLY A 100 -2.00 10.50 -3.39
CA GLY A 100 -0.86 10.34 -2.47
C GLY A 100 -1.24 10.52 -0.99
N ILE A 101 -2.19 11.41 -0.67
CA ILE A 101 -2.74 11.54 0.69
C ILE A 101 -3.54 10.29 1.07
N ALA A 102 -4.38 9.78 0.17
CA ALA A 102 -5.17 8.57 0.41
C ALA A 102 -4.27 7.34 0.64
N ASP A 103 -3.20 7.20 -0.13
CA ASP A 103 -2.17 6.17 0.00
C ASP A 103 -1.53 6.18 1.40
N MET A 104 -1.10 7.36 1.85
CA MET A 104 -0.47 7.52 3.15
C MET A 104 -1.47 7.34 4.30
N ALA A 105 -2.73 7.74 4.12
CA ALA A 105 -3.79 7.47 5.08
C ALA A 105 -4.05 5.96 5.22
N GLY A 106 -4.12 5.22 4.12
CA GLY A 106 -4.27 3.76 4.11
C GLY A 106 -3.13 3.07 4.83
N THR A 107 -1.89 3.52 4.57
CA THR A 107 -0.69 3.05 5.26
C THR A 107 -0.76 3.29 6.77
N ALA A 108 -1.10 4.51 7.19
CA ALA A 108 -1.18 4.86 8.60
C ALA A 108 -2.22 4.02 9.35
N VAL A 109 -3.40 3.84 8.76
CA VAL A 109 -4.48 3.02 9.34
C VAL A 109 -4.06 1.54 9.42
N ALA A 110 -3.37 1.01 8.41
CA ALA A 110 -2.87 -0.36 8.44
C ALA A 110 -1.84 -0.59 9.57
N LEU A 111 -0.94 0.37 9.77
CA LEU A 111 0.06 0.29 10.83
C LEU A 111 -0.55 0.43 12.23
N TRP A 112 -1.51 1.35 12.40
CA TRP A 112 -2.29 1.44 13.64
C TRP A 112 -3.05 0.13 13.94
N PHE A 113 -3.69 -0.45 12.91
CA PHE A 113 -4.39 -1.72 13.05
C PHE A 113 -3.42 -2.86 13.40
N ALA A 114 -2.24 -2.90 12.79
CA ALA A 114 -1.19 -3.87 13.10
C ALA A 114 -0.70 -3.76 14.54
N GLU A 115 -0.59 -2.56 15.10
CA GLU A 115 -0.29 -2.34 16.50
C GLU A 115 -1.35 -2.98 17.41
N LYS A 116 -2.64 -2.73 17.13
CA LYS A 116 -3.75 -3.32 17.90
C LYS A 116 -3.76 -4.85 17.83
N VAL A 117 -3.54 -5.41 16.66
CA VAL A 117 -3.48 -6.87 16.48
C VAL A 117 -2.29 -7.49 17.19
N LYS A 118 -1.13 -6.83 17.20
CA LYS A 118 0.03 -7.31 17.93
C LYS A 118 -0.19 -7.24 19.45
N ALA A 119 -0.78 -6.15 19.94
CA ALA A 119 -1.11 -5.99 21.36
C ALA A 119 -2.09 -7.07 21.85
N ALA A 120 -3.10 -7.43 21.06
CA ALA A 120 -4.05 -8.49 21.39
C ALA A 120 -3.45 -9.92 21.36
N LYS A 121 -2.26 -10.10 20.81
CA LYS A 121 -1.54 -11.38 20.75
C LYS A 121 -0.44 -11.52 21.80
N SER A 122 -0.11 -10.44 22.51
CA SER A 122 0.92 -10.38 23.55
C SER A 122 0.32 -10.77 24.89
#